data_AF-A0A2V8TQE0-F1
#
_entry.id   AF-A0A2V8TQE0-F1
#
_cell.length_a   1.000
_cell.length_b   1.000
_cell.length_c   1.000
_cell.angle_alpha   90.00
_cell.angle_beta   90.00
_cell.angle_gamma   90.00
#
_symmetry.space_group_name_H-M   'P 1'
#
loop_
_entity.id
_entity.type
_entity.pdbx_description
1 polymer ?
#
loop_
_entity_poly.entity_id
_entity_poly.type
_entity_poly.pdbx_seq_one_letter_code
_entity_poly.pdbx_strand_id
1 'polypeptide(L)'
;MNCPSCGAPMRLQADKDYLVCDYCGTMHFPDPNADGVRVLDVVALESCPVCKVPLVHAAVNGERILYCNRCRGILVEMEVFVAILDELRSRQPGTEFSVRQPDWNDLKRHINCPRCGAEMETHPYGGPGNVIIDSCEHCSMNWLDYSELQRIVRAPDRRYPTEETSTEG
;
A
#
# COMPACT_ATOMS: atom_id res chain seq x y z
N MET A 1 20.54 5.13 -0.40
CA MET A 1 21.07 4.02 -1.23
C MET A 1 22.31 4.51 -2.01
N ASN A 2 23.28 3.63 -2.26
CA ASN A 2 24.48 3.94 -3.08
C ASN A 2 24.30 3.48 -4.53
N CYS A 3 24.92 4.17 -5.47
CA CYS A 3 24.85 3.88 -6.90
C CYS A 3 25.54 2.55 -7.22
N PRO A 4 24.89 1.61 -7.93
CA PRO A 4 25.51 0.34 -8.29
C PRO A 4 26.65 0.50 -9.31
N SER A 5 26.68 1.60 -10.07
CA SER A 5 27.71 1.85 -11.09
C SER A 5 28.97 2.53 -10.55
N CYS A 6 28.84 3.46 -9.60
CA CYS A 6 29.99 4.26 -9.12
C CYS A 6 30.11 4.36 -7.60
N GLY A 7 29.19 3.78 -6.83
CA GLY A 7 29.21 3.81 -5.36
C GLY A 7 28.78 5.14 -4.72
N ALA A 8 28.63 6.22 -5.49
CA ALA A 8 28.20 7.52 -4.96
C ALA A 8 26.76 7.49 -4.43
N PRO A 9 26.38 8.37 -3.48
CA PRO A 9 25.00 8.48 -3.01
C PRO A 9 24.02 8.72 -4.15
N MET A 10 22.83 8.14 -4.02
CA MET A 10 21.73 8.39 -4.95
C MET A 10 20.65 9.25 -4.30
N ARG A 11 20.05 10.11 -5.12
CA ARG A 11 18.93 10.97 -4.75
C ARG A 11 17.63 10.43 -5.34
N LEU A 12 16.59 10.43 -4.54
CA LEU A 12 15.23 10.18 -4.99
C LEU A 12 14.73 11.42 -5.76
N GLN A 13 14.29 11.24 -7.01
CA GLN A 13 13.63 12.32 -7.73
C GLN A 13 12.23 12.53 -7.16
N ALA A 14 11.84 13.80 -7.02
CA ALA A 14 10.48 14.16 -6.61
C ALA A 14 9.48 13.52 -7.58
N ASP A 15 8.44 12.89 -7.03
CA ASP A 15 7.32 12.30 -7.77
C ASP A 15 7.72 11.21 -8.77
N LYS A 16 8.85 10.53 -8.52
CA LYS A 16 9.29 9.37 -9.31
C LYS A 16 9.57 8.15 -8.43
N ASP A 17 9.51 6.99 -9.05
CA ASP A 17 9.77 5.68 -8.45
C ASP A 17 11.20 5.18 -8.72
N TYR A 18 12.13 6.08 -9.02
CA TYR A 18 13.53 5.77 -9.30
C TYR A 18 14.50 6.73 -8.63
N LEU A 19 15.74 6.25 -8.51
CA LEU A 19 16.86 6.97 -7.91
C LEU A 19 17.79 7.44 -9.02
N VAL A 20 18.36 8.65 -8.89
CA VAL A 20 19.39 9.16 -9.79
C VAL A 20 20.67 9.37 -9.01
N CYS A 21 21.79 8.92 -9.56
CA CYS A 21 23.10 9.23 -9.02
C CYS A 21 23.48 10.67 -9.39
N ASP A 22 23.70 11.51 -8.38
CA ASP A 22 24.09 12.91 -8.60
C ASP A 22 25.51 13.06 -9.20
N TYR A 23 26.30 11.98 -9.22
CA TYR A 23 27.66 11.98 -9.78
C TYR A 23 27.72 11.54 -11.24
N CYS A 24 27.25 10.33 -11.55
CA CYS A 24 27.37 9.76 -12.90
C CYS A 24 26.06 9.79 -13.71
N GLY A 25 24.96 10.28 -13.14
CA GLY A 25 23.66 10.34 -13.80
C GLY A 25 22.95 8.99 -13.96
N THR A 26 23.52 7.89 -13.44
CA THR A 26 22.88 6.57 -13.50
C THR A 26 21.51 6.61 -12.83
N MET A 27 20.50 6.14 -13.57
CA MET A 27 19.16 5.91 -13.06
C MET A 27 19.04 4.47 -12.56
N HIS A 28 18.50 4.27 -11.37
CA HIS A 28 18.25 2.96 -10.79
C HIS A 28 16.77 2.81 -10.48
N PHE A 29 16.17 1.77 -11.06
CA PHE A 29 14.77 1.39 -10.89
C PHE A 29 14.73 0.06 -10.13
N PRO A 30 14.54 0.06 -8.80
CA PRO A 30 14.49 -1.19 -8.05
C PRO A 30 13.34 -2.06 -8.52
N ASP A 31 13.57 -3.37 -8.65
CA ASP A 31 12.51 -4.31 -8.99
C ASP A 31 11.42 -4.33 -7.90
N PRO A 32 10.14 -4.46 -8.28
CA PRO A 32 9.06 -4.55 -7.31
C PRO A 32 9.12 -5.90 -6.60
N ASN A 33 8.73 -5.92 -5.32
CA ASN A 33 8.53 -7.16 -4.57
C ASN A 33 7.24 -7.89 -5.02
N ALA A 34 6.91 -9.01 -4.38
CA ALA A 34 5.73 -9.81 -4.69
C ALA A 34 4.38 -9.05 -4.55
N ASP A 35 4.36 -7.94 -3.81
CA ASP A 35 3.19 -7.08 -3.66
C ASP A 35 3.17 -5.90 -4.65
N GLY A 36 4.12 -5.84 -5.59
CA GLY A 36 4.24 -4.74 -6.54
C GLY A 36 4.95 -3.50 -5.98
N VAL A 37 5.54 -3.59 -4.78
CA VAL A 37 6.19 -2.46 -4.10
C VAL A 37 7.65 -2.36 -4.51
N ARG A 38 8.04 -1.24 -5.11
CA ARG A 38 9.45 -0.85 -5.37
C ARG A 38 10.02 -0.13 -4.16
N VAL A 39 10.87 -0.81 -3.39
CA VAL A 39 11.51 -0.22 -2.20
C VAL A 39 12.70 0.62 -2.61
N LEU A 40 12.75 1.90 -2.19
CA LEU A 40 13.83 2.83 -2.58
C LEU A 40 14.87 3.00 -1.47
N ASP A 41 14.62 2.43 -0.28
CA ASP A 41 15.50 2.45 0.90
C ASP A 41 16.06 3.84 1.24
N VAL A 42 15.22 4.86 1.06
CA VAL A 42 15.44 6.19 1.63
C VAL A 42 14.60 6.27 2.90
N VAL A 43 15.23 6.44 4.06
CA VAL A 43 14.56 6.49 5.35
C VAL A 43 13.63 7.71 5.41
N ALA A 44 12.38 7.49 5.83
CA ALA A 44 11.39 8.53 6.07
C ALA A 44 11.38 8.97 7.54
N LEU A 45 10.66 10.05 7.85
CA LEU A 45 10.56 10.56 9.23
C LEU A 45 9.63 9.68 10.09
N GLU A 46 8.64 9.05 9.45
CA GLU A 46 7.61 8.25 10.07
C GLU A 46 8.17 6.90 10.54
N SER A 47 7.70 6.44 11.70
CA SER A 47 7.99 5.10 12.20
C SER A 47 6.81 4.17 11.96
N CYS A 48 7.10 2.90 11.71
CA CYS A 48 6.09 1.86 11.56
C CYS A 48 5.23 1.78 12.82
N PRO A 49 3.90 1.90 12.71
CA PRO A 49 3.02 1.93 13.87
C PRO A 49 2.96 0.57 14.60
N VAL A 50 3.27 -0.52 13.91
CA VAL A 50 3.33 -1.88 14.46
C VAL A 50 4.73 -2.20 15.02
N CYS A 51 5.77 -2.05 14.19
CA CYS A 51 7.13 -2.49 14.53
C CYS A 51 7.96 -1.47 15.32
N LYS A 52 7.55 -0.19 15.31
CA LYS A 52 8.28 0.97 15.87
C LYS A 52 9.70 1.17 15.30
N VAL A 53 9.91 0.74 14.05
CA VAL A 53 11.16 0.98 13.29
C VAL A 53 10.92 2.05 12.22
N PRO A 54 11.94 2.78 11.75
CA PRO A 54 11.77 3.77 10.69
C PRO A 54 11.17 3.17 9.42
N LEU A 55 10.23 3.88 8.79
CA LEU A 55 9.73 3.54 7.46
C LEU A 55 10.72 4.00 6.39
N VAL A 56 10.61 3.41 5.20
CA VAL A 56 11.36 3.82 4.02
C VAL A 56 10.42 4.25 2.91
N HIS A 57 10.87 5.18 2.08
CA HIS A 57 10.20 5.54 0.85
C HIS A 57 10.16 4.34 -0.10
N ALA A 58 8.96 3.99 -0.57
CA ALA A 58 8.73 3.00 -1.62
C ALA A 58 7.68 3.50 -2.62
N ALA A 59 7.48 2.80 -3.73
CA ALA A 59 6.47 3.15 -4.71
C ALA A 59 5.67 1.93 -5.16
N VAL A 60 4.39 2.13 -5.50
CA VAL A 60 3.54 1.13 -6.14
C VAL A 60 3.01 1.75 -7.41
N ASN A 61 3.36 1.15 -8.55
CA ASN A 61 2.92 1.65 -9.86
C ASN A 61 3.17 3.17 -10.07
N GLY A 62 4.38 3.63 -9.69
CA GLY A 62 4.76 5.05 -9.77
C GLY A 62 4.32 5.91 -8.59
N GLU A 63 3.28 5.49 -7.85
CA GLU A 63 2.74 6.24 -6.73
C GLU A 63 3.55 6.09 -5.44
N ARG A 64 3.73 7.20 -4.71
CA ARG A 64 4.58 7.28 -3.52
C ARG A 64 3.89 6.71 -2.29
N ILE A 65 4.57 5.80 -1.60
CA ILE A 65 4.13 5.25 -0.30
C ILE A 65 5.30 5.22 0.70
N LEU A 66 4.99 4.95 1.97
CA LEU A 66 5.99 4.53 2.95
C LEU A 66 5.81 3.05 3.26
N TYR A 67 6.93 2.36 3.45
CA TYR A 67 6.98 0.91 3.57
C TYR A 67 7.84 0.49 4.76
N CYS A 68 7.41 -0.55 5.47
CA CYS A 68 8.17 -1.14 6.55
C CYS A 68 8.96 -2.36 6.08
N ASN A 69 10.29 -2.30 6.12
CA ASN A 69 11.14 -3.45 5.74
C ASN A 69 11.01 -4.66 6.70
N ARG A 70 10.40 -4.50 7.88
CA ARG A 70 10.22 -5.57 8.87
C ARG A 70 8.90 -6.31 8.73
N CYS A 71 7.76 -5.62 8.90
CA CYS A 71 6.43 -6.24 8.79
C CYS A 71 5.84 -6.15 7.39
N ARG A 72 6.47 -5.44 6.45
CA ARG A 72 5.97 -5.22 5.08
C ARG A 72 4.66 -4.43 4.98
N GLY A 73 4.28 -3.73 6.05
CA GLY A 73 3.14 -2.83 6.04
C GLY A 73 3.40 -1.55 5.25
N ILE A 74 2.31 -0.95 4.77
CA ILE A 74 2.28 0.22 3.89
C ILE A 74 1.54 1.34 4.61
N LEU A 75 2.16 2.53 4.65
CA LEU A 75 1.47 3.77 4.97
C LEU A 75 1.30 4.57 3.67
N VAL A 76 0.07 4.95 3.35
CA VAL A 76 -0.28 5.60 2.08
C VAL A 76 -1.36 6.67 2.31
N GLU A 77 -1.31 7.76 1.55
CA GLU A 77 -2.35 8.78 1.56
C GLU A 77 -3.63 8.22 0.93
N MET A 78 -4.81 8.58 1.46
CA MET A 78 -6.10 8.02 1.02
C MET A 78 -6.36 8.24 -0.47
N GLU A 79 -6.03 9.43 -1.00
CA GLU A 79 -6.17 9.73 -2.44
C GLU A 79 -5.24 8.86 -3.30
N VAL A 80 -3.97 8.75 -2.89
CA VAL A 80 -2.97 7.91 -3.56
C VAL A 80 -3.37 6.43 -3.50
N PHE A 81 -3.96 5.99 -2.40
CA PHE A 81 -4.45 4.63 -2.24
C PHE A 81 -5.54 4.29 -3.27
N VAL A 82 -6.51 5.18 -3.49
CA VAL A 82 -7.54 5.00 -4.53
C VAL A 82 -6.91 4.92 -5.92
N ALA A 83 -5.98 5.84 -6.25
CA ALA A 83 -5.29 5.84 -7.54
C ALA A 83 -4.51 4.54 -7.80
N ILE A 84 -3.82 4.00 -6.78
CA ILE A 84 -3.14 2.70 -6.85
C ILE A 84 -4.14 1.58 -7.15
N LEU A 85 -5.28 1.55 -6.44
CA LEU A 85 -6.27 0.49 -6.62
C LEU A 85 -6.90 0.50 -8.00
N ASP A 86 -7.30 1.68 -8.50
CA ASP A 86 -7.92 1.84 -9.81
C ASP A 86 -7.00 1.31 -10.92
N GLU A 87 -5.73 1.69 -10.87
CA GLU A 87 -4.77 1.33 -11.91
C GLU A 87 -4.30 -0.13 -11.81
N LEU A 88 -4.18 -0.70 -10.61
CA LEU A 88 -3.84 -2.13 -10.48
C LEU A 88 -5.00 -3.04 -10.91
N ARG A 89 -6.24 -2.68 -10.59
CA ARG A 89 -7.44 -3.46 -10.97
C ARG A 89 -7.74 -3.35 -12.47
N SER A 90 -7.42 -2.24 -13.12
CA SER A 90 -7.57 -2.09 -14.58
C SER A 90 -6.67 -3.08 -15.36
N ARG A 91 -5.49 -3.40 -14.82
CA ARG A 91 -4.50 -4.29 -15.43
C ARG A 91 -4.68 -5.77 -15.09
N GLN A 92 -5.25 -6.07 -13.92
CA GLN A 92 -5.49 -7.43 -13.44
C GLN A 92 -6.93 -7.55 -12.93
N PRO A 93 -7.88 -7.87 -13.83
CA PRO A 93 -9.23 -8.22 -13.42
C PRO A 93 -9.17 -9.42 -12.47
N GLY A 94 -9.84 -9.33 -11.32
CA GLY A 94 -9.76 -10.35 -10.27
C GLY A 94 -9.95 -11.76 -10.80
N THR A 95 -8.97 -12.62 -10.57
CA THR A 95 -9.06 -14.06 -10.84
C THR A 95 -9.72 -14.72 -9.62
N GLU A 96 -10.61 -15.69 -9.83
CA GLU A 96 -11.41 -16.35 -8.79
C GLU A 96 -10.57 -16.69 -7.55
N PHE A 97 -10.60 -15.80 -6.56
CA PHE A 97 -9.88 -15.97 -5.31
C PHE A 97 -10.86 -16.55 -4.31
N SER A 98 -10.46 -17.63 -3.63
CA SER A 98 -11.19 -18.10 -2.45
C SER A 98 -11.34 -16.93 -1.48
N VAL A 99 -12.57 -16.59 -1.12
CA VAL A 99 -12.88 -15.50 -0.20
C VAL A 99 -12.21 -15.81 1.14
N ARG A 100 -11.03 -15.24 1.37
CA ARG A 100 -10.32 -15.38 2.64
C ARG A 100 -10.99 -14.42 3.61
N GLN A 101 -11.58 -14.95 4.68
CA GLN A 101 -12.10 -14.11 5.75
C GLN A 101 -10.94 -13.37 6.42
N PRO A 102 -11.13 -12.09 6.81
CA PRO A 102 -10.17 -11.39 7.62
C PRO A 102 -10.05 -12.09 8.97
N ASP A 103 -8.91 -11.90 9.64
CA ASP A 103 -8.86 -12.20 11.05
C ASP A 103 -9.62 -11.09 11.78
N TRP A 104 -10.84 -11.38 12.22
CA TRP A 104 -11.67 -10.42 12.95
C TRP A 104 -11.03 -9.95 14.26
N ASN A 105 -10.00 -10.63 14.76
CA ASN A 105 -9.25 -10.15 15.90
C ASN A 105 -8.41 -8.89 15.56
N ASP A 106 -8.12 -8.64 14.29
CA ASP A 106 -7.44 -7.41 13.84
C ASP A 106 -8.28 -6.16 14.19
N LEU A 107 -9.62 -6.26 14.28
CA LEU A 107 -10.48 -5.15 14.73
C LEU A 107 -10.21 -4.68 16.16
N LYS A 108 -9.51 -5.48 16.97
CA LYS A 108 -9.12 -5.09 18.34
C LYS A 108 -7.76 -4.40 18.39
N ARG A 109 -7.12 -4.19 17.24
CA ARG A 109 -5.87 -3.46 17.16
C ARG A 109 -6.12 -1.99 17.50
N HIS A 110 -5.13 -1.41 18.17
CA HIS A 110 -5.06 0.04 18.43
C HIS A 110 -3.66 0.49 18.06
N ILE A 111 -3.55 1.26 16.98
CA ILE A 111 -2.29 1.86 16.54
C ILE A 111 -2.41 3.37 16.38
N ASN A 112 -1.28 4.06 16.52
CA ASN A 112 -1.23 5.50 16.36
C ASN A 112 -0.71 5.86 14.97
N CYS A 113 -1.30 6.90 14.38
CA CYS A 113 -0.90 7.45 13.10
C CYS A 113 0.57 7.90 13.16
N PRO A 114 1.43 7.43 12.26
CA PRO A 114 2.85 7.83 12.24
C PRO A 114 3.10 9.32 11.98
N ARG A 115 2.12 10.05 11.44
CA ARG A 115 2.21 11.49 11.13
C ARG A 115 1.85 12.38 12.33
N CYS A 116 0.70 12.13 12.95
CA CYS A 116 0.17 13.01 14.01
C CYS A 116 0.14 12.38 15.41
N GLY A 117 0.36 11.07 15.53
CA GLY A 117 0.31 10.34 16.80
C GLY A 117 -1.09 10.06 17.35
N ALA A 118 -2.15 10.55 16.72
CA ALA A 118 -3.54 10.20 17.08
C ALA A 118 -3.81 8.72 16.83
N GLU A 119 -4.73 8.14 17.60
CA GLU A 119 -5.20 6.77 17.38
C GLU A 119 -5.90 6.66 16.02
N MET A 120 -5.60 5.60 15.27
CA MET A 120 -6.22 5.32 13.99
C MET A 120 -7.51 4.52 14.19
N GLU A 121 -8.49 4.71 13.30
CA GLU A 121 -9.70 3.91 13.27
C GLU A 121 -9.41 2.58 12.57
N THR A 122 -9.56 1.47 13.28
CA THR A 122 -9.43 0.12 12.71
C THR A 122 -10.79 -0.39 12.26
N HIS A 123 -10.95 -0.67 10.97
CA HIS A 123 -12.26 -1.02 10.40
C HIS A 123 -12.13 -1.96 9.19
N PRO A 124 -13.20 -2.73 8.86
CA PRO A 124 -13.24 -3.46 7.61
C PRO A 124 -13.15 -2.49 6.42
N TYR A 125 -12.32 -2.81 5.43
CA TYR A 125 -12.30 -2.05 4.20
C TYR A 125 -13.61 -2.28 3.43
N GLY A 126 -14.29 -1.18 3.07
CA GLY A 126 -15.60 -1.24 2.40
C GLY A 126 -15.57 -1.83 0.98
N GLY A 127 -14.38 -1.90 0.38
CA GLY A 127 -14.16 -2.48 -0.94
C GLY A 127 -13.91 -3.99 -0.93
N PRO A 128 -13.47 -4.54 -2.07
CA PRO A 128 -13.18 -5.97 -2.21
C PRO A 128 -11.91 -6.37 -1.42
N GLY A 129 -11.72 -7.67 -1.18
CA GLY A 129 -10.54 -8.22 -0.50
C GLY A 129 -10.77 -8.67 0.94
N ASN A 130 -11.85 -8.18 1.56
CA ASN A 130 -12.27 -8.55 2.92
C ASN A 130 -11.10 -8.39 3.91
N VAL A 131 -10.51 -7.20 3.94
CA VAL A 131 -9.34 -6.83 4.76
C VAL A 131 -9.75 -5.84 5.86
N ILE A 132 -8.92 -5.71 6.90
CA ILE A 132 -9.13 -4.75 7.99
C ILE A 132 -7.96 -3.77 7.94
N ILE A 133 -8.26 -2.51 7.64
CA ILE A 133 -7.25 -1.46 7.56
C ILE A 133 -7.37 -0.53 8.76
N ASP A 134 -6.34 0.28 8.99
CA ASP A 134 -6.43 1.42 9.90
C ASP A 134 -6.38 2.71 9.11
N SER A 135 -7.25 3.66 9.45
CA SER A 135 -7.31 4.97 8.81
C SER A 135 -7.11 6.10 9.82
N CYS A 136 -6.51 7.20 9.36
CA CYS A 136 -6.38 8.43 10.13
C CYS A 136 -7.00 9.56 9.34
N GLU A 137 -8.22 9.96 9.71
CA GLU A 137 -8.95 11.06 9.09
C GLU A 137 -8.24 12.41 9.25
N HIS A 138 -7.48 12.61 10.34
CA HIS A 138 -6.74 13.86 10.58
C HIS A 138 -5.62 14.11 9.56
N CYS A 139 -4.98 13.05 9.06
CA CYS A 139 -3.88 13.14 8.12
C CYS A 139 -4.21 12.56 6.75
N SER A 140 -5.44 12.06 6.56
CA SER A 140 -5.88 11.34 5.37
C SER A 140 -4.92 10.19 5.00
N MET A 141 -4.50 9.39 5.99
CA MET A 141 -3.59 8.26 5.79
C MET A 141 -4.28 6.93 6.05
N ASN A 142 -3.99 5.93 5.23
CA ASN A 142 -4.29 4.53 5.47
C ASN A 142 -3.02 3.75 5.84
N TRP A 143 -3.15 2.84 6.78
CA TRP A 143 -2.20 1.78 7.05
C TRP A 143 -2.76 0.45 6.56
N LEU A 144 -1.96 -0.26 5.76
CA LEU A 144 -2.26 -1.62 5.31
C LEU A 144 -1.18 -2.57 5.81
N ASP A 145 -1.59 -3.72 6.31
CA ASP A 145 -0.67 -4.79 6.67
C ASP A 145 -0.19 -5.55 5.43
N TYR A 146 0.78 -6.43 5.67
CA TYR A 146 1.33 -7.28 4.63
C TYR A 146 0.23 -8.04 3.89
N SER A 147 0.34 -8.09 2.57
CA SER A 147 -0.59 -8.74 1.63
C SER A 147 -1.97 -8.09 1.45
N GLU A 148 -2.39 -7.13 2.28
CA GLU A 148 -3.76 -6.58 2.20
C GLU A 148 -4.02 -5.84 0.89
N LEU A 149 -3.05 -5.05 0.41
CA LEU A 149 -3.14 -4.39 -0.90
C LEU A 149 -3.40 -5.40 -2.03
N GLN A 150 -2.64 -6.49 -2.07
CA GLN A 150 -2.81 -7.54 -3.08
C GLN A 150 -4.14 -8.28 -2.94
N ARG A 151 -4.62 -8.50 -1.71
CA ARG A 151 -5.94 -9.09 -1.46
C ARG A 151 -7.05 -8.22 -2.00
N ILE A 152 -6.96 -6.89 -1.82
CA ILE A 152 -7.90 -5.95 -2.40
C ILE A 152 -7.84 -6.02 -3.93
N VAL A 153 -6.66 -5.86 -4.53
CA VAL A 153 -6.47 -5.82 -5.99
C VAL A 153 -7.00 -7.09 -6.67
N ARG A 154 -6.71 -8.28 -6.12
CA ARG A 154 -7.08 -9.56 -6.74
C ARG A 154 -8.51 -9.99 -6.46
N ALA A 155 -9.17 -9.39 -5.49
CA ALA A 155 -10.52 -9.78 -5.14
C ALA A 155 -11.52 -9.35 -6.25
N PRO A 156 -12.46 -10.24 -6.61
CA PRO A 156 -13.47 -9.93 -7.61
C PRO A 156 -14.29 -8.73 -7.14
N ASP A 157 -14.81 -7.94 -8.09
CA ASP A 157 -15.82 -6.95 -7.76
C ASP A 157 -16.99 -7.65 -7.06
N ARG A 158 -17.57 -6.99 -6.06
CA ARG A 158 -18.82 -7.43 -5.46
C ARG A 158 -19.87 -7.43 -6.58
N ARG A 159 -20.15 -8.62 -7.12
CA ARG A 159 -21.38 -8.84 -7.88
C ARG A 159 -22.51 -8.75 -6.87
N TYR A 160 -23.21 -7.62 -6.83
CA TYR A 160 -24.55 -7.61 -6.26
C TYR A 160 -25.36 -8.62 -7.08
N PRO A 161 -26.05 -9.60 -6.46
CA PRO A 161 -27.08 -10.32 -7.19
C PRO A 161 -28.04 -9.28 -7.75
N THR A 162 -28.14 -9.19 -9.07
CA THR A 162 -29.27 -8.48 -9.68
C THR A 162 -30.52 -9.21 -9.21
N GLU A 163 -31.41 -8.49 -8.52
CA GLU A 163 -32.77 -8.97 -8.25
C GLU A 163 -33.53 -9.04 -9.58
N GLU A 164 -33.24 -10.06 -10.39
CA GLU A 164 -34.09 -10.51 -11.48
C GLU A 164 -34.78 -11.79 -11.02
N THR A 165 -35.96 -11.66 -10.41
CA THR A 165 -37.03 -12.68 -10.45
C THR A 165 -38.31 -12.16 -9.77
N SER A 166 -39.13 -11.45 -10.53
CA SER A 166 -40.61 -11.43 -10.47
C SER A 166 -41.08 -10.48 -11.57
N THR A 167 -41.57 -10.94 -12.72
CA THR A 167 -42.85 -11.65 -12.84
C THR A 167 -42.91 -12.26 -14.25
N GLU A 168 -42.98 -13.58 -14.34
CA GLU A 168 -43.78 -14.25 -15.37
C GLU A 168 -45.22 -14.27 -14.85
N GLY A 169 -46.18 -13.84 -15.67
CA GLY A 169 -47.60 -13.81 -15.35
C GLY A 169 -48.38 -12.86 -16.24
#